data_AF-A0A845QFK7-F1
#
_entry.id   AF-A0A845QFK7-F1
#
_cell.length_a   1.000
_cell.length_b   1.000
_cell.length_c   1.000
_cell.angle_alpha   90.00
_cell.angle_beta   90.00
_cell.angle_gamma   90.00
#
_symmetry.space_group_name_H-M   'P 1'
#
loop_
_entity.id
_entity.type
_entity.pdbx_description
1 polymer ?
#
loop_
_entity_poly.entity_id
_entity_poly.type
_entity_poly.pdbx_seq_one_letter_code
_entity_poly.pdbx_strand_id
1 'polypeptide(L)'
;MEYKIYKETDFNKSNWTGGTTTQLAIFPQESRYLERNFIWRLSSATCDLEETTFSKLADYDRVLMVLSGNAVLAHQDVRVARLQPFEQDRFDGAYTTKSFGKITDYNLMVKKGNEGFLDVIMAEEQSKPLDRDSYPSFERYTTALYCTEGFAAVTVCGETLMLTAGQQLVINDENRNPAEVSVMGDGTLIRAQIFYDYHLEEMAATVIPRERVSFDDFKTCIYLSNVQFRGAKYIIKSLKNQWFDEELSKAIRKLEQFYIPFIITTLGFCAILGIGYNRFDTVLQWVLALVGWFLADILLVSPLLYLMVVPKPARKHIKDVANLTPYEKRVRERELSTNERMDKLMKRYKTAGMQRYDKNGNAYMIEKDD
;
A
#
# COMPACT_ATOMS: atom_id res chain seq x y z
N MET A 1 9.12 -19.52 14.96
CA MET A 1 10.07 -18.46 15.30
C MET A 1 10.98 -18.10 14.13
N GLU A 2 11.08 -16.80 13.83
CA GLU A 2 12.09 -16.18 12.96
C GLU A 2 12.60 -14.92 13.68
N TYR A 3 13.91 -14.66 13.68
CA TYR A 3 14.45 -13.41 14.21
C TYR A 3 15.41 -12.73 13.22
N LYS A 4 15.51 -11.40 13.30
CA LYS A 4 16.43 -10.61 12.49
C LYS A 4 16.89 -9.36 13.21
N ILE A 5 18.20 -9.09 13.12
CA ILE A 5 18.78 -7.80 13.51
C ILE A 5 18.86 -6.92 12.26
N TYR A 6 18.29 -5.73 12.37
CA TYR A 6 18.37 -4.66 11.40
C TYR A 6 19.38 -3.62 11.89
N LYS A 7 20.26 -3.23 10.98
CA LYS A 7 21.29 -2.21 11.19
C LYS A 7 20.98 -0.99 10.33
N GLU A 8 21.78 0.06 10.50
CA GLU A 8 21.64 1.30 9.75
C GLU A 8 21.54 1.12 8.23
N THR A 9 22.28 0.15 7.66
CA THR A 9 22.26 -0.17 6.23
C THR A 9 20.97 -0.84 5.76
N ASP A 10 20.19 -1.43 6.68
CA ASP A 10 18.93 -2.11 6.38
C ASP A 10 17.73 -1.16 6.44
N PHE A 11 17.90 0.02 7.05
CA PHE A 11 16.81 0.95 7.29
C PHE A 11 16.48 1.81 6.07
N ASN A 12 15.20 2.06 5.88
CA ASN A 12 14.71 2.98 4.86
C ASN A 12 14.45 4.35 5.49
N LYS A 13 15.11 5.39 4.98
CA LYS A 13 14.93 6.77 5.43
C LYS A 13 14.07 7.57 4.47
N SER A 14 13.18 8.40 5.01
CA SER A 14 12.35 9.32 4.25
C SER A 14 12.32 10.69 4.93
N ASN A 15 12.59 11.74 4.15
CA ASN A 15 12.51 13.12 4.61
C ASN A 15 11.11 13.67 4.37
N TRP A 16 10.65 14.54 5.26
CA TRP A 16 9.42 15.30 5.14
C TRP A 16 9.63 16.70 5.74
N THR A 17 8.71 17.62 5.51
CA THR A 17 8.92 19.05 5.81
C THR A 17 9.32 19.33 7.25
N GLY A 18 8.87 18.52 8.20
CA GLY A 18 9.16 18.70 9.63
C GLY A 18 10.20 17.76 10.22
N GLY A 19 10.89 16.95 9.39
CA GLY A 19 12.04 16.16 9.84
C GLY A 19 12.27 14.88 9.04
N THR A 20 12.88 13.88 9.68
CA THR A 20 13.28 12.62 9.03
C THR A 20 12.70 11.43 9.75
N THR A 21 12.18 10.46 8.99
CA THR A 21 11.73 9.17 9.54
C THR A 21 12.63 8.05 9.02
N THR A 22 13.13 7.24 9.96
CA THR A 22 13.85 6.00 9.72
C THR A 22 12.90 4.83 10.00
N GLN A 23 12.57 4.05 8.98
CA GLN A 23 11.81 2.81 9.15
C GLN A 23 12.75 1.70 9.63
N LEU A 24 12.51 1.24 10.86
CA LEU A 24 13.33 0.23 11.53
C LEU A 24 12.89 -1.18 11.13
N ALA A 25 11.58 -1.42 11.13
CA ALA A 25 10.98 -2.67 10.67
C ALA A 25 9.53 -2.44 10.25
N ILE A 26 9.04 -3.29 9.35
CA ILE A 26 7.64 -3.30 8.92
C ILE A 26 7.22 -4.74 8.67
N PHE A 27 5.98 -5.07 8.99
CA PHE A 27 5.45 -6.41 8.74
C PHE A 27 4.10 -6.38 8.02
N PRO A 28 3.91 -7.21 6.98
CA PRO A 28 4.92 -8.05 6.32
C PRO A 28 6.11 -7.26 5.74
N GLN A 29 7.24 -7.92 5.50
CA GLN A 29 8.49 -7.23 5.11
C GLN A 29 8.37 -6.47 3.78
N GLU A 30 7.51 -6.96 2.88
CA GLU A 30 7.26 -6.37 1.55
C GLU A 30 6.32 -5.16 1.60
N SER A 31 5.73 -4.88 2.77
CA SER A 31 4.74 -3.81 2.92
C SER A 31 5.37 -2.44 2.74
N ARG A 32 4.54 -1.49 2.31
CA ARG A 32 4.94 -0.11 2.05
C ARG A 32 4.06 0.84 2.84
N TYR A 33 4.71 1.72 3.59
CA TYR A 33 4.01 2.72 4.40
C TYR A 33 2.98 3.54 3.59
N LEU A 34 3.36 3.99 2.40
CA LEU A 34 2.49 4.79 1.52
C LEU A 34 1.26 4.03 1.02
N GLU A 35 1.37 2.70 0.88
CA GLU A 35 0.28 1.82 0.45
C GLU A 35 -0.60 1.38 1.63
N ARG A 36 -0.17 1.63 2.88
CA ARG A 36 -0.89 1.28 4.12
C ARG A 36 -1.28 -0.21 4.17
N ASN A 37 -0.41 -1.08 3.66
CA ASN A 37 -0.62 -2.52 3.53
C ASN A 37 0.21 -3.32 4.55
N PHE A 38 0.35 -2.82 5.77
CA PHE A 38 1.11 -3.48 6.85
C PHE A 38 0.20 -3.79 8.04
N ILE A 39 0.61 -4.75 8.88
CA ILE A 39 -0.03 -5.02 10.17
C ILE A 39 0.58 -4.12 11.24
N TRP A 40 1.91 -4.04 11.26
CA TRP A 40 2.62 -3.16 12.18
C TRP A 40 3.86 -2.57 11.53
N ARG A 41 4.27 -1.41 12.05
CA ARG A 41 5.47 -0.68 11.62
C ARG A 41 6.18 -0.09 12.83
N LEU A 42 7.48 -0.30 12.89
CA LEU A 42 8.40 0.30 13.86
C LEU A 42 9.26 1.31 13.14
N SER A 43 9.32 2.52 13.68
CA SER A 43 10.10 3.61 13.11
C SER A 43 10.62 4.53 14.19
N SER A 44 11.71 5.21 13.90
CA SER A 44 12.14 6.39 14.66
C SER A 44 12.03 7.62 13.80
N ALA A 45 11.49 8.71 14.34
CA ALA A 45 11.38 9.97 13.64
C ALA A 45 12.02 11.13 14.42
N THR A 46 12.67 12.02 13.69
CA THR A 46 13.09 13.34 14.18
C THR A 46 12.04 14.35 13.75
N CYS A 47 11.58 15.16 14.71
CA CYS A 47 10.76 16.34 14.47
C CYS A 47 11.62 17.58 14.71
N ASP A 48 12.00 18.26 13.63
CA ASP A 48 12.95 19.38 13.66
C ASP A 48 12.25 20.74 13.78
N LEU A 49 10.94 20.77 13.54
CA LEU A 49 10.08 21.94 13.69
C LEU A 49 9.40 21.96 15.05
N GLU A 50 9.19 23.17 15.57
CA GLU A 50 8.47 23.38 16.84
C GLU A 50 7.00 22.99 16.76
N GLU A 51 6.39 23.07 15.57
CA GLU A 51 5.04 22.59 15.33
C GLU A 51 5.05 21.64 14.14
N THR A 52 4.48 20.45 14.32
CA THR A 52 4.30 19.46 13.26
C THR A 52 2.90 18.89 13.32
N THR A 53 2.26 18.74 12.16
CA THR A 53 1.00 17.99 12.04
C THR A 53 1.28 16.56 11.60
N PHE A 54 0.79 15.58 12.35
CA PHE A 54 0.94 14.17 11.99
C PHE A 54 -0.04 13.75 10.90
N SER A 55 0.43 12.87 10.01
CA SER A 55 -0.42 12.25 8.98
C SER A 55 -1.48 11.34 9.59
N LYS A 56 -2.73 11.46 9.14
CA LYS A 56 -3.83 10.59 9.55
C LYS A 56 -3.70 9.18 8.98
N LEU A 57 -3.82 8.19 9.85
CA LEU A 57 -3.81 6.76 9.57
C LEU A 57 -5.02 6.11 10.23
N ALA A 58 -6.21 6.35 9.69
CA ALA A 58 -7.47 5.97 10.33
C ALA A 58 -7.66 4.45 10.58
N ASP A 59 -6.92 3.62 9.84
CA ASP A 59 -6.94 2.16 9.96
C ASP A 59 -5.95 1.62 11.02
N TYR A 60 -5.23 2.50 11.72
CA TYR A 60 -4.14 2.15 12.64
C TYR A 60 -4.27 2.87 13.97
N ASP A 61 -3.85 2.18 15.02
CA ASP A 61 -3.52 2.76 16.32
C ASP A 61 -2.01 3.03 16.39
N ARG A 62 -1.62 4.00 17.20
CA ARG A 62 -0.22 4.41 17.36
C ARG A 62 0.17 4.38 18.83
N VAL A 63 1.40 3.96 19.10
CA VAL A 63 2.11 4.16 20.36
C VAL A 63 3.38 4.93 20.03
N LEU A 64 3.48 6.16 20.52
CA LEU A 64 4.65 7.02 20.33
C LEU A 64 5.36 7.19 21.66
N MET A 65 6.65 6.87 21.70
CA MET A 65 7.53 7.09 22.84
C MET A 65 8.58 8.14 22.48
N VAL A 66 8.79 9.15 23.33
CA VAL A 66 9.83 10.15 23.12
C VAL A 66 11.18 9.55 23.53
N LEU A 67 12.17 9.55 22.65
CA LEU A 67 13.55 9.12 22.96
C LEU A 67 14.41 10.28 23.44
N SER A 68 14.18 11.48 22.88
CA SER A 68 14.91 12.69 23.25
C SER A 68 14.07 13.93 22.98
N GLY A 69 14.28 14.98 23.78
CA GLY A 69 13.46 16.20 23.77
C GLY A 69 12.20 16.07 24.62
N ASN A 70 11.30 17.05 24.49
CA ASN A 70 9.98 17.02 25.14
C ASN A 70 8.94 17.40 24.11
N ALA A 71 7.77 16.76 24.16
CA ALA A 71 6.67 17.06 23.25
C ALA A 71 5.34 17.27 23.97
N VAL A 72 4.49 18.07 23.33
CA VAL A 72 3.06 18.14 23.64
C VAL A 72 2.29 17.66 22.43
N LEU A 73 1.56 16.54 22.57
CA LEU A 73 0.67 16.04 21.55
C LEU A 73 -0.75 16.57 21.80
N ALA A 74 -1.26 17.37 20.88
CA ALA A 74 -2.63 17.84 20.89
C ALA A 74 -3.47 17.00 19.91
N HIS A 75 -4.29 16.11 20.45
CA HIS A 75 -5.31 15.39 19.68
C HIS A 75 -6.55 16.26 19.62
N GLN A 76 -6.78 16.89 18.47
CA GLN A 76 -7.84 17.87 18.28
C GLN A 76 -9.20 17.32 18.71
N ASP A 77 -9.90 18.08 19.56
CA ASP A 77 -11.22 17.74 20.12
C ASP A 77 -11.26 16.45 20.96
N VAL A 78 -10.11 15.92 21.40
CA VAL A 78 -10.02 14.70 22.22
C VAL A 78 -9.29 14.96 23.54
N ARG A 79 -7.97 15.18 23.49
CA ARG A 79 -7.13 15.38 24.68
C ARG A 79 -5.74 15.93 24.32
N VAL A 80 -5.00 16.34 25.34
CA VAL A 80 -3.60 16.73 25.23
C VAL A 80 -2.74 15.77 26.06
N ALA A 81 -1.60 15.34 25.52
CA ALA A 81 -0.56 14.59 26.22
C ALA A 81 0.73 15.40 26.27
N ARG A 82 1.42 15.38 27.41
CA ARG A 82 2.77 15.95 27.57
C ARG A 82 3.72 14.79 27.81
N LEU A 83 4.79 14.71 27.04
CA LEU A 83 5.71 13.59 27.03
C LEU A 83 7.14 14.08 27.23
N GLN A 84 7.78 13.56 28.27
CA GLN A 84 9.21 13.63 28.53
C GLN A 84 9.93 12.41 27.90
N PRO A 85 11.28 12.39 27.86
CA PRO A 85 12.01 11.21 27.42
C PRO A 85 11.54 9.94 28.14
N PHE A 86 11.35 8.88 27.37
CA PHE A 86 10.83 7.57 27.75
C PHE A 86 9.36 7.52 28.18
N GLU A 87 8.65 8.64 28.15
CA GLU A 87 7.19 8.64 28.24
C GLU A 87 6.57 8.33 26.89
N GLN A 88 5.37 7.74 26.93
CA GLN A 88 4.65 7.30 25.74
C GLN A 88 3.20 7.76 25.74
N ASP A 89 2.64 7.86 24.54
CA ASP A 89 1.21 8.06 24.33
C ASP A 89 0.64 7.07 23.31
N ARG A 90 -0.47 6.41 23.68
CA ARG A 90 -1.25 5.54 22.80
C ARG A 90 -2.50 6.27 22.32
N PHE A 91 -2.69 6.34 21.01
CA PHE A 91 -3.80 7.08 20.40
C PHE A 91 -4.26 6.51 19.06
N ASP A 92 -5.49 6.84 18.67
CA ASP A 92 -6.06 6.46 17.37
C ASP A 92 -5.39 7.27 16.25
N GLY A 93 -4.86 6.59 15.24
CA GLY A 93 -4.24 7.23 14.08
C GLY A 93 -5.20 8.07 13.22
N ALA A 94 -6.52 7.97 13.43
CA ALA A 94 -7.54 8.82 12.80
C ALA A 94 -7.57 10.25 13.35
N TYR A 95 -7.04 10.47 14.56
CA TYR A 95 -7.06 11.78 15.20
C TYR A 95 -6.28 12.82 14.39
N THR A 96 -6.77 14.06 14.39
CA THR A 96 -5.95 15.19 13.95
C THR A 96 -4.98 15.50 15.08
N THR A 97 -3.73 15.07 14.95
CA THR A 97 -2.72 15.25 16.00
C THR A 97 -1.70 16.30 15.57
N LYS A 98 -1.53 17.34 16.39
CA LYS A 98 -0.40 18.27 16.31
C LYS A 98 0.62 17.93 17.40
N SER A 99 1.90 17.96 17.06
CA SER A 99 3.01 17.83 17.98
C SER A 99 3.69 19.19 18.14
N PHE A 100 3.95 19.57 19.38
CA PHE A 100 4.72 20.77 19.72
C PHE A 100 6.02 20.39 20.42
N GLY A 101 7.14 20.94 19.97
CA GLY A 101 8.48 20.65 20.47
C GLY A 101 9.29 19.77 19.52
N LYS A 102 10.61 19.94 19.57
CA LYS A 102 11.56 19.14 18.80
C LYS A 102 11.91 17.87 19.56
N ILE A 103 11.66 16.72 18.93
CA ILE A 103 11.87 15.41 19.54
C ILE A 103 12.52 14.43 18.57
N THR A 104 13.15 13.42 19.14
CA THR A 104 13.30 12.13 18.46
C THR A 104 12.34 11.15 19.12
N ASP A 105 11.50 10.49 18.33
CA ASP A 105 10.55 9.48 18.82
C ASP A 105 10.89 8.06 18.33
N TYR A 106 10.32 7.10 19.03
CA TYR A 106 10.10 5.73 18.58
C TYR A 106 8.61 5.50 18.47
N ASN A 107 8.16 5.03 17.31
CA ASN A 107 6.76 5.02 16.94
C ASN A 107 6.38 3.63 16.41
N LEU A 108 5.48 3.00 17.15
CA LEU A 108 4.80 1.77 16.79
C LEU A 108 3.44 2.12 16.20
N MET A 109 3.20 1.68 14.97
CA MET A 109 1.88 1.72 14.35
C MET A 109 1.36 0.29 14.27
N VAL A 110 0.12 0.05 14.68
CA VAL A 110 -0.53 -1.27 14.63
C VAL A 110 -1.90 -1.13 13.97
N LYS A 111 -2.23 -2.04 13.05
CA LYS A 111 -3.51 -2.05 12.35
C LYS A 111 -4.63 -2.38 13.32
N LYS A 112 -5.74 -1.62 13.27
CA LYS A 112 -6.89 -1.79 14.16
C LYS A 112 -7.39 -3.23 14.17
N GLY A 113 -7.77 -3.69 15.36
CA GLY A 113 -8.11 -5.10 15.63
C GLY A 113 -6.93 -5.93 16.12
N ASN A 114 -5.72 -5.38 16.14
CA ASN A 114 -4.52 -5.98 16.74
C ASN A 114 -4.02 -5.12 17.89
N GLU A 115 -3.14 -5.66 18.73
CA GLU A 115 -2.64 -4.98 19.93
C GLU A 115 -1.12 -4.74 19.85
N GLY A 116 -0.68 -3.61 20.42
CA GLY A 116 0.73 -3.28 20.48
C GLY A 116 1.05 -2.35 21.63
N PHE A 117 2.20 -2.60 22.27
CA PHE A 117 2.65 -1.92 23.49
C PHE A 117 4.14 -1.61 23.39
N LEU A 118 4.55 -0.49 24.00
CA LEU A 118 5.94 -0.18 24.21
C LEU A 118 6.27 -0.07 25.69
N ASP A 119 7.51 -0.43 26.03
CA ASP A 119 8.10 -0.26 27.34
C ASP A 119 9.63 -0.13 27.23
N VAL A 120 10.25 0.30 28.33
CA VAL A 120 11.69 0.52 28.41
C VAL A 120 12.32 -0.58 29.26
N ILE A 121 13.37 -1.19 28.73
CA ILE A 121 14.19 -2.18 29.43
C ILE A 121 15.58 -1.58 29.61
N MET A 122 15.97 -1.41 30.86
CA MET A 122 17.36 -1.13 31.23
C MET A 122 18.08 -2.47 31.33
N ALA A 123 19.03 -2.74 30.42
CA ALA A 123 19.84 -3.94 30.53
C ALA A 123 20.73 -3.85 31.78
N GLU A 124 20.93 -4.98 32.44
CA GLU A 124 21.77 -5.10 33.64
C GLU A 124 22.84 -6.19 33.43
N GLU A 125 23.85 -6.21 34.29
CA GLU A 125 24.93 -7.21 34.22
C GLU A 125 24.40 -8.66 34.33
N GLN A 126 23.34 -8.86 35.11
CA GLN A 126 22.69 -10.16 35.25
C GLN A 126 21.62 -10.33 34.18
N SER A 127 21.64 -11.49 33.53
CA SER A 127 20.60 -11.84 32.55
C SER A 127 19.23 -11.93 33.22
N LYS A 128 18.26 -11.17 32.69
CA LYS A 128 16.87 -11.20 33.11
C LYS A 128 15.97 -11.67 31.98
N PRO A 129 15.03 -12.60 32.23
CA PRO A 129 14.00 -12.92 31.27
C PRO A 129 13.09 -11.70 31.07
N LEU A 130 12.57 -11.56 29.85
CA LEU A 130 11.63 -10.51 29.51
C LEU A 130 10.20 -10.97 29.80
N ASP A 131 9.51 -10.26 30.68
CA ASP A 131 8.09 -10.51 30.99
C ASP A 131 7.22 -10.28 29.77
N ARG A 132 6.15 -11.07 29.60
CA ARG A 132 5.27 -10.95 28.44
C ARG A 132 3.81 -10.77 28.88
N ASP A 133 3.11 -9.89 28.19
CA ASP A 133 1.66 -9.77 28.32
C ASP A 133 0.94 -10.94 27.63
N SER A 134 -0.18 -11.39 28.20
CA SER A 134 -0.93 -12.53 27.68
C SER A 134 -2.17 -12.08 26.90
N TYR A 135 -2.12 -12.24 25.57
CA TYR A 135 -3.27 -12.03 24.68
C TYR A 135 -3.52 -13.29 23.84
N PRO A 136 -4.10 -14.36 24.42
CA PRO A 136 -4.20 -15.68 23.80
C PRO A 136 -5.15 -15.74 22.60
N SER A 137 -5.96 -14.70 22.36
CA SER A 137 -6.86 -14.59 21.22
C SER A 137 -6.15 -14.46 19.89
N PHE A 138 -4.92 -13.94 19.87
CA PHE A 138 -4.15 -13.73 18.65
C PHE A 138 -3.33 -14.95 18.26
N GLU A 139 -3.10 -15.14 16.96
CA GLU A 139 -2.29 -16.24 16.44
C GLU A 139 -0.78 -15.94 16.46
N ARG A 140 -0.39 -14.69 16.23
CA ARG A 140 1.01 -14.26 16.10
C ARG A 140 1.42 -13.30 17.20
N TYR A 141 2.71 -13.36 17.52
CA TYR A 141 3.36 -12.49 18.47
C TYR A 141 4.70 -12.02 17.92
N THR A 142 5.00 -10.74 18.09
CA THR A 142 6.31 -10.17 17.79
C THR A 142 6.85 -9.44 19.01
N THR A 143 8.07 -9.80 19.41
CA THR A 143 8.90 -8.97 20.31
C THR A 143 9.93 -8.24 19.46
N ALA A 144 10.03 -6.93 19.60
CA ALA A 144 11.10 -6.16 18.98
C ALA A 144 11.88 -5.38 20.05
N LEU A 145 13.20 -5.32 19.93
CA LEU A 145 14.09 -4.59 20.84
C LEU A 145 14.91 -3.59 20.04
N TYR A 146 14.76 -2.30 20.33
CA TYR A 146 15.58 -1.23 19.76
C TYR A 146 16.57 -0.75 20.81
N CYS A 147 17.87 -0.84 20.53
CA CYS A 147 18.89 -0.36 21.44
C CYS A 147 19.13 1.12 21.20
N THR A 148 18.79 1.96 22.18
CA THR A 148 18.94 3.43 22.06
C THR A 148 20.36 3.87 22.37
N GLU A 149 20.97 3.28 23.39
CA GLU A 149 22.33 3.54 23.85
C GLU A 149 22.95 2.27 24.45
N GLY A 150 24.27 2.25 24.60
CA GLY A 150 25.02 1.11 25.15
C GLY A 150 24.92 -0.14 24.26
N PHE A 151 24.90 -1.30 24.92
CA PHE A 151 24.70 -2.60 24.26
C PHE A 151 23.88 -3.57 25.11
N ALA A 152 23.34 -4.59 24.46
CA ALA A 152 22.63 -5.69 25.08
C ALA A 152 22.99 -7.01 24.39
N ALA A 153 23.36 -8.00 25.19
CA ALA A 153 23.39 -9.40 24.78
C ALA A 153 22.00 -9.99 25.00
N VAL A 154 21.28 -10.23 23.90
CA VAL A 154 19.94 -10.80 23.89
C VAL A 154 20.03 -12.29 23.62
N THR A 155 19.57 -13.12 24.54
CA THR A 155 19.53 -14.57 24.35
C THR A 155 18.13 -15.02 23.97
N VAL A 156 18.02 -15.68 22.81
CA VAL A 156 16.77 -16.19 22.23
C VAL A 156 16.96 -17.68 21.98
N CYS A 157 16.14 -18.54 22.59
CA CYS A 157 16.24 -20.01 22.43
C CYS A 157 17.66 -20.59 22.65
N GLY A 158 18.44 -19.99 23.57
CA GLY A 158 19.81 -20.41 23.88
C GLY A 158 20.90 -19.83 22.96
N GLU A 159 20.54 -19.09 21.91
CA GLU A 159 21.49 -18.34 21.09
C GLU A 159 21.60 -16.90 21.60
N THR A 160 22.83 -16.44 21.85
CA THR A 160 23.09 -15.07 22.30
C THR A 160 23.50 -14.17 21.13
N LEU A 161 22.77 -13.09 20.96
CA LEU A 161 22.96 -12.07 19.93
C LEU A 161 23.40 -10.76 20.57
N MET A 162 24.37 -10.08 19.96
CA MET A 162 24.75 -8.73 20.39
C MET A 162 23.92 -7.68 19.66
N LEU A 163 23.24 -6.84 20.43
CA LEU A 163 22.49 -5.67 19.95
C LEU A 163 23.18 -4.40 20.47
N THR A 164 23.54 -3.50 19.56
CA THR A 164 24.24 -2.25 19.90
C THR A 164 23.40 -1.04 19.55
N ALA A 165 23.73 0.13 20.12
CA ALA A 165 23.01 1.37 19.90
C ALA A 165 22.69 1.63 18.41
N GLY A 166 21.45 2.01 18.15
CA GLY A 166 20.90 2.24 16.81
C GLY A 166 20.41 0.98 16.09
N GLN A 167 20.60 -0.22 16.63
CA GLN A 167 20.14 -1.47 16.00
C GLN A 167 18.76 -1.89 16.51
N GLN A 168 18.02 -2.60 15.65
CA GLN A 168 16.69 -3.15 15.94
C GLN A 168 16.72 -4.67 15.79
N LEU A 169 16.43 -5.40 16.86
CA LEU A 169 16.08 -6.83 16.80
C LEU A 169 14.56 -6.96 16.65
N VAL A 170 14.12 -7.88 15.80
CA VAL A 170 12.72 -8.33 15.66
C VAL A 170 12.69 -9.84 15.78
N ILE A 171 11.81 -10.36 16.63
CA ILE A 171 11.56 -11.80 16.84
C ILE A 171 10.08 -12.03 16.58
N ASN A 172 9.77 -12.77 15.52
CA ASN A 172 8.41 -13.16 15.13
C ASN A 172 8.16 -14.60 15.57
N ASP A 173 7.03 -14.84 16.24
CA ASP A 173 6.66 -16.16 16.71
C ASP A 173 5.16 -16.47 16.65
N GLU A 174 4.83 -17.74 16.90
CA GLU A 174 3.47 -18.15 17.22
C GLU A 174 3.15 -17.76 18.66
N ASN A 175 1.99 -17.12 18.85
CA ASN A 175 1.59 -16.58 20.15
C ASN A 175 1.36 -17.68 21.21
N ARG A 176 1.04 -18.90 20.77
CA ARG A 176 0.78 -20.05 21.66
C ARG A 176 2.04 -20.61 22.31
N ASN A 177 3.20 -20.48 21.67
CA ASN A 177 4.46 -21.00 22.18
C ASN A 177 5.63 -20.11 21.76
N PRO A 178 5.74 -18.90 22.33
CA PRO A 178 6.80 -17.98 21.95
C PRO A 178 8.14 -18.41 22.54
N ALA A 179 9.21 -18.00 21.88
CA ALA A 179 10.57 -18.10 22.36
C ALA A 179 10.77 -17.38 23.69
N GLU A 180 11.51 -18.01 24.60
CA GLU A 180 12.05 -17.35 25.78
C GLU A 180 13.16 -16.37 25.37
N VAL A 181 13.03 -15.13 25.84
CA VAL A 181 13.99 -14.05 25.57
C VAL A 181 14.53 -13.53 26.89
N SER A 182 15.84 -13.42 27.00
CA SER A 182 16.51 -12.77 28.13
C SER A 182 17.54 -11.77 27.65
N VAL A 183 17.83 -10.78 28.50
CA VAL A 183 18.71 -9.66 28.18
C VAL A 183 19.70 -9.44 29.31
N MET A 184 20.96 -9.20 28.96
CA MET A 184 22.00 -8.67 29.84
C MET A 184 22.80 -7.58 29.10
N GLY A 185 23.44 -6.65 29.82
CA GLY A 185 24.24 -5.57 29.22
C GLY A 185 24.19 -4.29 30.03
N ASP A 186 24.46 -3.16 29.37
CA ASP A 186 24.43 -1.81 29.96
C ASP A 186 23.56 -0.83 29.17
N GLY A 187 22.91 -1.29 28.10
CA GLY A 187 22.14 -0.46 27.20
C GLY A 187 20.69 -0.24 27.61
N THR A 188 20.13 0.87 27.15
CA THR A 188 18.70 1.20 27.26
C THR A 188 17.98 0.71 26.01
N LEU A 189 17.02 -0.21 26.18
CA LEU A 189 16.25 -0.80 25.08
C LEU A 189 14.81 -0.30 25.11
N ILE A 190 14.25 0.00 23.94
CA ILE A 190 12.81 0.10 23.75
C ILE A 190 12.30 -1.24 23.28
N ARG A 191 11.39 -1.83 24.03
CA ARG A 191 10.69 -3.04 23.60
C ARG A 191 9.36 -2.70 22.99
N ALA A 192 9.03 -3.38 21.90
CA ALA A 192 7.69 -3.46 21.37
C ALA A 192 7.17 -4.89 21.52
N GLN A 193 6.00 -5.03 22.14
CA GLN A 193 5.23 -6.27 22.17
C GLN A 193 4.03 -6.09 21.23
N ILE A 194 3.87 -6.97 20.24
CA ILE A 194 2.84 -6.84 19.21
C ILE A 194 2.10 -8.17 19.07
N PHE A 195 0.78 -8.15 19.23
CA PHE A 195 -0.09 -9.32 19.13
C PHE A 195 -1.06 -9.11 17.98
N TYR A 196 -1.08 -10.03 17.03
CA TYR A 196 -1.82 -9.81 15.79
C TYR A 196 -2.26 -11.11 15.14
N ASP A 197 -3.29 -10.98 14.31
CA ASP A 197 -3.68 -12.01 13.35
C ASP A 197 -3.16 -11.64 11.97
N TYR A 198 -2.65 -12.63 11.25
CA TYR A 198 -2.08 -12.42 9.94
C TYR A 198 -2.52 -13.49 8.96
N HIS A 199 -3.46 -13.11 8.11
CA HIS A 199 -3.89 -13.88 6.97
C HIS A 199 -3.56 -13.10 5.69
N LEU A 200 -2.59 -13.60 4.92
CA LEU A 200 -2.06 -12.94 3.71
C LEU A 200 -3.19 -12.55 2.73
N GLU A 201 -4.21 -13.40 2.59
CA GLU A 201 -5.38 -13.21 1.71
C GLU A 201 -6.24 -12.00 2.07
N GLU A 202 -6.13 -11.50 3.29
CA GLU A 202 -6.84 -10.30 3.72
C GLU A 202 -6.04 -9.01 3.46
N MET A 203 -4.72 -9.10 3.37
CA MET A 203 -3.85 -7.92 3.39
C MET A 203 -3.43 -7.45 2.00
N ALA A 204 -3.28 -8.38 1.06
CA ALA A 204 -2.77 -8.07 -0.27
C ALA A 204 -3.53 -8.82 -1.37
N ALA A 205 -3.35 -8.33 -2.61
CA ALA A 205 -3.82 -9.05 -3.78
C ALA A 205 -3.11 -10.41 -3.88
N THR A 206 -3.82 -11.42 -4.40
CA THR A 206 -3.21 -12.73 -4.67
C THR A 206 -2.05 -12.56 -5.64
N VAL A 207 -0.84 -12.93 -5.21
CA VAL A 207 0.35 -12.88 -6.07
C VAL A 207 0.24 -13.98 -7.12
N ILE A 208 0.15 -13.59 -8.39
CA ILE A 208 0.13 -14.52 -9.52
C ILE A 208 1.55 -14.61 -10.08
N PRO A 209 2.21 -15.79 -10.04
CA PRO A 209 3.55 -15.93 -10.60
C PRO A 209 3.53 -15.69 -12.11
N ARG A 210 4.52 -14.95 -12.61
CA ARG A 210 4.63 -14.65 -14.04
C ARG A 210 5.04 -15.90 -14.82
N GLU A 211 4.26 -16.23 -15.82
CA GLU A 211 4.51 -17.35 -16.73
C GLU A 211 4.87 -16.84 -18.13
N ARG A 212 5.46 -17.71 -18.95
CA ARG A 212 5.74 -17.39 -20.36
C ARG A 212 4.41 -17.28 -21.13
N VAL A 213 4.40 -16.43 -22.15
CA VAL A 213 3.22 -16.21 -23.00
C VAL A 213 2.76 -17.56 -23.59
N SER A 214 1.47 -17.84 -23.42
CA SER A 214 0.83 -19.05 -23.91
C SER A 214 -0.24 -18.72 -24.96
N PHE A 215 -0.69 -19.72 -25.70
CA PHE A 215 -1.83 -19.56 -26.62
C PHE A 215 -3.14 -19.26 -25.88
N ASP A 216 -3.27 -19.71 -24.63
CA ASP A 216 -4.43 -19.40 -23.81
C ASP A 216 -4.47 -17.91 -23.39
N ASP A 217 -3.31 -17.26 -23.27
CA ASP A 217 -3.26 -15.80 -23.11
C ASP A 217 -3.79 -15.08 -24.33
N PHE A 218 -3.45 -15.54 -25.54
CA PHE A 218 -3.98 -14.97 -26.78
C PHE A 218 -5.50 -15.15 -26.87
N LYS A 219 -6.04 -16.34 -26.57
CA LYS A 219 -7.50 -16.55 -26.49
C LYS A 219 -8.16 -15.63 -25.46
N THR A 220 -7.52 -15.44 -24.31
CA THR A 220 -7.99 -14.53 -23.27
C THR A 220 -7.99 -13.09 -23.77
N CYS A 221 -6.99 -12.69 -24.57
CA CYS A 221 -6.94 -11.37 -25.19
C CYS A 221 -8.04 -11.16 -26.24
N ILE A 222 -8.41 -12.20 -27.02
CA ILE A 222 -9.59 -12.15 -27.91
C ILE A 222 -10.84 -11.83 -27.10
N TYR A 223 -11.02 -12.49 -25.96
CA TYR A 223 -12.12 -12.18 -25.06
C TYR A 223 -12.03 -10.73 -24.54
N LEU A 224 -10.89 -10.33 -23.98
CA LEU A 224 -10.70 -9.03 -23.33
C LEU A 224 -10.91 -7.85 -24.29
N SER A 225 -10.37 -7.91 -25.51
CA SER A 225 -10.49 -6.82 -26.49
C SER A 225 -11.94 -6.61 -26.93
N ASN A 226 -12.75 -7.67 -26.94
CA ASN A 226 -14.13 -7.64 -27.40
C ASN A 226 -15.16 -7.37 -26.27
N VAL A 227 -14.72 -7.09 -25.04
CA VAL A 227 -15.62 -6.79 -23.91
C VAL A 227 -15.43 -5.41 -23.27
N GLN A 228 -14.50 -4.58 -23.76
CA GLN A 228 -14.24 -3.26 -23.16
C GLN A 228 -15.24 -2.15 -23.53
N PHE A 229 -16.23 -2.41 -24.40
CA PHE A 229 -17.21 -1.40 -24.78
C PHE A 229 -18.31 -1.23 -23.71
N ARG A 230 -18.87 -0.01 -23.61
CA ARG A 230 -19.82 0.40 -22.55
C ARG A 230 -21.05 -0.51 -22.40
N GLY A 231 -21.49 -1.14 -23.48
CA GLY A 231 -22.66 -2.02 -23.52
C GLY A 231 -22.39 -3.49 -23.21
N ALA A 232 -21.13 -3.90 -23.03
CA ALA A 232 -20.75 -5.31 -23.01
C ALA A 232 -21.47 -6.11 -21.92
N LYS A 233 -21.67 -5.52 -20.73
CA LYS A 233 -22.37 -6.15 -19.59
C LYS A 233 -23.86 -6.44 -19.84
N TYR A 234 -24.48 -5.78 -20.81
CA TYR A 234 -25.88 -6.05 -21.19
C TYR A 234 -25.97 -7.23 -22.16
N ILE A 235 -24.95 -7.44 -22.98
CA ILE A 235 -24.89 -8.50 -23.98
C ILE A 235 -24.33 -9.79 -23.38
N ILE A 236 -23.25 -9.68 -22.60
CA ILE A 236 -22.50 -10.80 -22.04
C ILE A 236 -22.79 -10.89 -20.54
N LYS A 237 -23.67 -11.82 -20.16
CA LYS A 237 -24.09 -11.98 -18.76
C LYS A 237 -22.95 -12.37 -17.81
N SER A 238 -21.95 -13.12 -18.29
CA SER A 238 -20.80 -13.54 -17.47
C SER A 238 -20.00 -12.36 -16.92
N LEU A 239 -19.95 -11.22 -17.63
CA LEU A 239 -19.26 -10.00 -17.17
C LEU A 239 -19.87 -9.40 -15.89
N LYS A 240 -21.10 -9.76 -15.51
CA LYS A 240 -21.71 -9.30 -14.26
C LYS A 240 -21.11 -10.00 -13.04
N ASN A 241 -20.63 -11.23 -13.23
CA ASN A 241 -20.06 -12.06 -12.17
C ASN A 241 -18.53 -12.10 -12.23
N GLN A 242 -17.92 -11.36 -13.15
CA GLN A 242 -16.48 -11.28 -13.29
C GLN A 242 -15.95 -9.94 -12.79
N TRP A 243 -14.80 -10.00 -12.14
CA TRP A 243 -14.01 -8.86 -11.73
C TRP A 243 -12.59 -9.03 -12.30
N PHE A 244 -12.06 -7.96 -12.89
CA PHE A 244 -10.69 -7.92 -13.36
C PHE A 244 -9.86 -7.30 -12.25
N ASP A 245 -8.81 -8.00 -11.82
CA ASP A 245 -8.00 -7.51 -10.72
C ASP A 245 -7.28 -6.19 -11.05
N GLU A 246 -6.63 -5.62 -10.04
CA GLU A 246 -5.98 -4.31 -10.17
C GLU A 246 -4.91 -4.29 -11.28
N GLU A 247 -4.11 -5.35 -11.43
CA GLU A 247 -3.03 -5.40 -12.41
C GLU A 247 -3.58 -5.42 -13.84
N LEU A 248 -4.56 -6.30 -14.10
CA LEU A 248 -5.22 -6.39 -15.40
C LEU A 248 -5.99 -5.11 -15.72
N SER A 249 -6.74 -4.58 -14.76
CA SER A 249 -7.50 -3.33 -14.92
C SER A 249 -6.60 -2.13 -15.17
N LYS A 250 -5.42 -2.04 -14.55
CA LYS A 250 -4.42 -1.00 -14.83
C LYS A 250 -3.83 -1.14 -16.24
N ALA A 251 -3.50 -2.36 -16.67
CA ALA A 251 -2.97 -2.61 -18.00
C ALA A 251 -3.98 -2.25 -19.11
N ILE A 252 -5.24 -2.67 -18.95
CA ILE A 252 -6.33 -2.34 -19.89
C ILE A 252 -6.56 -0.83 -19.94
N ARG A 253 -6.65 -0.16 -18.78
CA ARG A 253 -6.82 1.31 -18.74
C ARG A 253 -5.72 2.04 -19.49
N LYS A 254 -4.46 1.59 -19.39
CA LYS A 254 -3.33 2.22 -20.10
C LYS A 254 -3.49 2.15 -21.63
N LEU A 255 -4.05 1.06 -22.15
CA LEU A 255 -4.31 0.87 -23.57
C LEU A 255 -5.54 1.66 -24.04
N GLU A 256 -6.62 1.62 -23.26
CA GLU A 256 -7.92 2.22 -23.60
C GLU A 256 -7.96 3.73 -23.37
N GLN A 257 -7.13 4.29 -22.49
CA GLN A 257 -7.13 5.72 -22.16
C GLN A 257 -6.90 6.62 -23.39
N PHE A 258 -6.11 6.14 -24.36
CA PHE A 258 -5.81 6.86 -25.59
C PHE A 258 -6.59 6.32 -26.79
N TYR A 259 -7.60 5.48 -26.57
CA TYR A 259 -8.41 4.87 -27.62
C TYR A 259 -7.56 4.14 -28.69
N ILE A 260 -6.43 3.55 -28.29
CA ILE A 260 -5.45 2.97 -29.22
C ILE A 260 -6.09 1.91 -30.13
N PRO A 261 -6.88 0.93 -29.60
CA PRO A 261 -7.53 -0.06 -30.46
C PRO A 261 -8.48 0.60 -31.45
N PHE A 262 -9.35 1.51 -30.99
CA PHE A 262 -10.28 2.24 -31.85
C PHE A 262 -9.59 3.03 -32.97
N ILE A 263 -8.46 3.70 -32.67
CA ILE A 263 -7.67 4.42 -33.67
C ILE A 263 -7.14 3.45 -34.72
N ILE A 264 -6.57 2.31 -34.31
CA ILE A 264 -6.02 1.31 -35.24
C ILE A 264 -7.11 0.70 -36.11
N THR A 265 -8.26 0.33 -35.53
CA THR A 265 -9.43 -0.14 -36.28
C THR A 265 -9.86 0.88 -37.33
N THR A 266 -9.93 2.16 -36.94
CA THR A 266 -10.33 3.26 -37.84
C THR A 266 -9.33 3.47 -38.96
N LEU A 267 -8.03 3.46 -38.66
CA LEU A 267 -6.97 3.59 -39.66
C LEU A 267 -7.02 2.47 -40.71
N GLY A 268 -7.31 1.23 -40.30
CA GLY A 268 -7.45 0.14 -41.27
C GLY A 268 -8.69 0.28 -42.15
N PHE A 269 -9.82 0.78 -41.62
CA PHE A 269 -10.97 1.15 -42.45
C PHE A 269 -10.62 2.27 -43.44
N CYS A 270 -9.92 3.31 -43.00
CA CYS A 270 -9.46 4.39 -43.88
C CYS A 270 -8.50 3.87 -44.97
N ALA A 271 -7.62 2.93 -44.64
CA ALA A 271 -6.71 2.31 -45.61
C ALA A 271 -7.49 1.50 -46.67
N ILE A 272 -8.51 0.74 -46.26
CA ILE A 272 -9.39 0.03 -47.20
C ILE A 272 -10.12 1.01 -48.12
N LEU A 273 -10.65 2.11 -47.58
CA LEU A 273 -11.32 3.13 -48.38
C LEU A 273 -10.36 3.74 -49.41
N GLY A 274 -9.13 4.07 -49.02
CA GLY A 274 -8.12 4.63 -49.93
C GLY A 274 -7.66 3.66 -51.02
N ILE A 275 -7.36 2.41 -50.65
CA ILE A 275 -6.90 1.37 -51.60
C ILE A 275 -8.05 0.93 -52.52
N GLY A 276 -9.24 0.75 -51.95
CA GLY A 276 -10.41 0.25 -52.66
C GLY A 276 -10.97 1.24 -53.68
N TYR A 277 -10.80 2.55 -53.47
CA TYR A 277 -11.36 3.60 -54.35
C TYR A 277 -11.01 3.41 -55.84
N ASN A 278 -9.79 2.94 -56.13
CA ASN A 278 -9.32 2.70 -57.50
C ASN A 278 -9.23 1.21 -57.88
N ARG A 279 -9.69 0.29 -57.02
CA ARG A 279 -9.50 -1.17 -57.21
C ARG A 279 -10.79 -1.99 -57.07
N PHE A 280 -11.82 -1.48 -56.42
CA PHE A 280 -13.06 -2.20 -56.16
C PHE A 280 -14.20 -1.64 -57.01
N ASP A 281 -14.61 -2.42 -58.01
CA ASP A 281 -15.66 -2.05 -58.96
C ASP A 281 -17.05 -2.54 -58.52
N THR A 282 -17.11 -3.46 -57.55
CA THR A 282 -18.36 -4.08 -57.10
C THR A 282 -18.62 -3.87 -55.62
N VAL A 283 -19.90 -3.78 -55.25
CA VAL A 283 -20.34 -3.67 -53.83
C VAL A 283 -19.85 -4.87 -53.01
N LEU A 284 -19.81 -6.06 -53.60
CA LEU A 284 -19.36 -7.27 -52.91
C LEU A 284 -17.89 -7.18 -52.46
N GLN A 285 -17.00 -6.63 -53.29
CA GLN A 285 -15.60 -6.43 -52.93
C GLN A 285 -15.44 -5.47 -51.74
N TRP A 286 -16.23 -4.39 -51.71
CA TRP A 286 -16.27 -3.47 -50.58
C TRP A 286 -16.73 -4.15 -49.30
N VAL A 287 -17.83 -4.91 -49.36
CA VAL A 287 -18.36 -5.63 -48.19
C VAL A 287 -17.34 -6.66 -47.68
N LEU A 288 -16.74 -7.45 -48.55
CA LEU A 288 -15.75 -8.46 -48.16
C LEU A 288 -14.50 -7.84 -47.54
N ALA A 289 -14.02 -6.71 -48.07
CA ALA A 289 -12.85 -6.02 -47.51
C ALA A 289 -13.15 -5.43 -46.12
N LEU A 290 -14.29 -4.75 -45.96
CA LEU A 290 -14.68 -4.13 -44.68
C LEU A 290 -14.95 -5.19 -43.60
N VAL A 291 -15.70 -6.25 -43.94
CA VAL A 291 -15.95 -7.38 -43.02
C VAL A 291 -14.65 -8.12 -42.73
N GLY A 292 -13.80 -8.34 -43.74
CA GLY A 292 -12.51 -8.99 -43.58
C GLY A 292 -11.59 -8.24 -42.62
N TRP A 293 -11.52 -6.91 -42.72
CA TRP A 293 -10.78 -6.10 -41.76
C TRP A 293 -11.39 -6.10 -40.38
N PHE A 294 -12.72 -5.96 -40.28
CA PHE A 294 -13.39 -6.04 -38.99
C PHE A 294 -13.09 -7.37 -38.28
N LEU A 295 -13.18 -8.50 -39.00
CA LEU A 295 -12.82 -9.82 -38.48
C LEU A 295 -11.34 -9.93 -38.11
N ALA A 296 -10.43 -9.42 -38.95
CA ALA A 296 -9.00 -9.39 -38.65
C ALA A 296 -8.69 -8.55 -37.41
N ASP A 297 -9.38 -7.43 -37.23
CA ASP A 297 -9.18 -6.57 -36.07
C ASP A 297 -9.63 -7.25 -34.78
N ILE A 298 -10.88 -7.75 -34.73
CA ILE A 298 -11.44 -8.34 -33.51
C ILE A 298 -10.81 -9.69 -33.14
N LEU A 299 -10.27 -10.45 -34.11
CA LEU A 299 -9.68 -11.78 -33.89
C LEU A 299 -8.16 -11.78 -33.80
N LEU A 300 -7.48 -10.76 -34.30
CA LEU A 300 -6.01 -10.74 -34.37
C LEU A 300 -5.41 -9.40 -33.93
N VAL A 301 -5.72 -8.29 -34.59
CA VAL A 301 -5.02 -7.00 -34.35
C VAL A 301 -5.25 -6.50 -32.93
N SER A 302 -6.50 -6.29 -32.53
CA SER A 302 -6.84 -5.84 -31.19
C SER A 302 -6.38 -6.84 -30.11
N PRO A 303 -6.60 -8.16 -30.24
CA PRO A 303 -6.05 -9.15 -29.31
C PRO A 303 -4.52 -9.09 -29.15
N LEU A 304 -3.76 -8.84 -30.22
CA LEU A 304 -2.30 -8.68 -30.15
C LEU A 304 -1.89 -7.42 -29.38
N LEU A 305 -2.61 -6.31 -29.53
CA LEU A 305 -2.37 -5.09 -28.74
C LEU A 305 -2.57 -5.36 -27.24
N TYR A 306 -3.64 -6.08 -26.90
CA TYR A 306 -3.89 -6.50 -25.52
C TYR A 306 -2.78 -7.42 -25.02
N LEU A 307 -2.37 -8.41 -25.82
CA LEU A 307 -1.32 -9.35 -25.46
C LEU A 307 0.02 -8.67 -25.12
N MET A 308 0.31 -7.51 -25.73
CA MET A 308 1.51 -6.73 -25.40
C MET A 308 1.48 -6.16 -23.97
N VAL A 309 0.31 -5.77 -23.45
CA VAL A 309 0.20 -4.99 -22.21
C VAL A 309 -0.33 -5.78 -21.01
N VAL A 310 -1.21 -6.77 -21.23
CA VAL A 310 -1.85 -7.50 -20.12
C VAL A 310 -0.84 -8.34 -19.34
N PRO A 311 -1.02 -8.53 -18.02
CA PRO A 311 -0.20 -9.47 -17.25
C PRO A 311 -0.43 -10.91 -17.70
N LYS A 312 0.58 -11.78 -17.49
CA LYS A 312 0.54 -13.20 -17.88
C LYS A 312 0.76 -14.09 -16.65
N PRO A 313 -0.05 -15.13 -16.44
CA PRO A 313 -1.13 -15.61 -17.31
C PRO A 313 -2.44 -14.80 -17.17
N ALA A 314 -2.94 -14.25 -18.28
CA ALA A 314 -4.03 -13.25 -18.29
C ALA A 314 -5.33 -13.77 -17.66
N ARG A 315 -5.64 -15.06 -17.83
CA ARG A 315 -6.86 -15.69 -17.30
C ARG A 315 -6.93 -15.67 -15.77
N LYS A 316 -5.80 -15.79 -15.07
CA LYS A 316 -5.77 -15.81 -13.59
C LYS A 316 -6.15 -14.45 -12.98
N HIS A 317 -6.06 -13.38 -13.77
CA HIS A 317 -6.46 -12.03 -13.37
C HIS A 317 -7.97 -11.74 -13.60
N ILE A 318 -8.71 -12.68 -14.20
CA ILE A 318 -10.16 -12.62 -14.36
C ILE A 318 -10.79 -13.49 -13.27
N LYS A 319 -11.34 -12.86 -12.24
CA LYS A 319 -11.84 -13.53 -11.03
C LYS A 319 -13.36 -13.56 -11.00
N ASP A 320 -13.92 -14.62 -10.41
CA ASP A 320 -15.35 -14.67 -10.10
C ASP A 320 -15.61 -13.84 -8.84
N VAL A 321 -16.60 -12.96 -8.91
CA VAL A 321 -17.06 -12.12 -7.80
C VAL A 321 -17.43 -12.94 -6.56
N ALA A 322 -17.96 -14.16 -6.74
CA ALA A 322 -18.34 -15.02 -5.62
C ALA A 322 -17.12 -15.50 -4.81
N ASN A 323 -15.98 -15.66 -5.47
CA ASN A 323 -14.78 -16.30 -4.91
C ASN A 323 -13.63 -15.30 -4.65
N LEU A 324 -13.96 -14.02 -4.45
CA LEU A 324 -12.98 -12.99 -4.11
C LEU A 324 -12.49 -13.14 -2.68
N THR A 325 -11.20 -12.95 -2.48
CA THR A 325 -10.59 -12.83 -1.15
C THR A 325 -11.14 -11.60 -0.40
N PRO A 326 -11.03 -11.54 0.94
CA PRO A 326 -11.46 -10.37 1.70
C PRO A 326 -10.78 -9.07 1.26
N TYR A 327 -9.50 -9.11 0.87
CA TYR A 327 -8.81 -7.95 0.28
C TYR A 327 -9.52 -7.48 -1.00
N GLU A 328 -9.75 -8.39 -1.95
CA GLU A 328 -10.30 -8.07 -3.26
C GLU A 328 -11.74 -7.60 -3.20
N LYS A 329 -12.54 -8.13 -2.27
CA LYS A 329 -13.89 -7.62 -1.98
C LYS A 329 -13.84 -6.15 -1.61
N ARG A 330 -12.95 -5.76 -0.69
CA ARG A 330 -12.77 -4.35 -0.29
C ARG A 330 -12.31 -3.46 -1.45
N VAL A 331 -11.38 -3.95 -2.27
CA VAL A 331 -10.93 -3.19 -3.47
C VAL A 331 -12.09 -2.98 -4.43
N ARG A 332 -12.84 -4.04 -4.74
CA ARG A 332 -14.00 -3.96 -5.62
C ARG A 332 -15.10 -3.03 -5.08
N GLU A 333 -15.38 -3.07 -3.77
CA GLU A 333 -16.32 -2.16 -3.12
C GLU A 333 -15.85 -0.70 -3.21
N ARG A 334 -14.54 -0.47 -3.03
CA ARG A 334 -13.94 0.84 -3.25
C ARG A 334 -14.12 1.29 -4.70
N GLU A 335 -13.81 0.45 -5.68
CA GLU A 335 -14.00 0.75 -7.11
C GLU A 335 -15.46 1.08 -7.46
N LEU A 336 -16.42 0.34 -6.89
CA LEU A 336 -17.86 0.57 -7.11
C LEU A 336 -18.35 1.86 -6.44
N SER A 337 -17.78 2.24 -5.29
CA SER A 337 -18.15 3.46 -4.57
C SER A 337 -17.48 4.71 -5.15
N THR A 338 -16.30 4.59 -5.72
CA THR A 338 -15.66 5.70 -6.45
C THR A 338 -16.27 5.89 -7.83
N ASN A 339 -16.95 7.02 -8.03
CA ASN A 339 -17.29 7.48 -9.37
C ASN A 339 -16.12 8.36 -9.88
N GLU A 340 -15.23 7.80 -10.69
CA GLU A 340 -14.03 8.50 -11.21
C GLU A 340 -14.37 9.86 -11.85
N ARG A 341 -15.56 10.01 -12.45
CA ARG A 341 -16.02 11.28 -13.03
C ARG A 341 -16.35 12.30 -11.95
N MET A 342 -16.99 11.88 -10.85
CA MET A 342 -17.26 12.72 -9.71
C MET A 342 -15.99 13.09 -8.95
N ASP A 343 -15.03 12.18 -8.79
CA ASP A 343 -13.76 12.49 -8.14
C ASP A 343 -12.93 13.48 -8.96
N LYS A 344 -12.89 13.32 -10.29
CA LYS A 344 -12.28 14.31 -11.20
C LYS A 344 -13.01 15.66 -11.13
N LEU A 345 -14.33 15.66 -11.00
CA LEU A 345 -15.13 16.88 -10.84
C LEU A 345 -14.83 17.55 -9.50
N MET A 346 -14.83 16.80 -8.39
CA MET A 346 -14.52 17.27 -7.04
C MET A 346 -13.10 17.81 -6.95
N LYS A 347 -12.14 17.15 -7.61
CA LYS A 347 -10.77 17.65 -7.73
C LYS A 347 -10.74 18.98 -8.48
N ARG A 348 -11.43 19.09 -9.63
CA ARG A 348 -11.57 20.35 -10.37
C ARG A 348 -12.26 21.44 -9.54
N TYR A 349 -13.30 21.12 -8.77
CA TYR A 349 -13.98 22.08 -7.88
C TYR A 349 -13.08 22.54 -6.74
N LYS A 350 -12.32 21.63 -6.12
CA LYS A 350 -11.30 21.98 -5.13
C LYS A 350 -10.25 22.91 -5.73
N THR A 351 -9.79 22.67 -6.95
CA THR A 351 -8.81 23.54 -7.62
C THR A 351 -9.42 24.86 -8.11
N ALA A 352 -10.67 24.86 -8.55
CA ALA A 352 -11.39 26.06 -9.00
C ALA A 352 -11.71 27.00 -7.83
N GLY A 353 -11.99 26.47 -6.63
CA GLY A 353 -12.13 27.25 -5.41
C GLY A 353 -10.84 27.93 -4.93
N MET A 354 -9.69 27.53 -5.47
CA MET A 354 -8.37 28.13 -5.18
C MET A 354 -7.94 29.16 -6.23
N GLN A 355 -8.68 29.32 -7.33
CA GLN A 355 -8.38 30.31 -8.38
C GLN A 355 -9.15 31.61 -8.11
N ARG A 356 -8.42 32.72 -7.97
CA ARG A 356 -8.97 34.08 -8.04
C ARG A 356 -8.39 34.83 -9.23
N TYR A 357 -9.10 35.87 -9.65
CA TYR A 357 -8.71 36.73 -10.76
C TYR A 357 -8.31 38.10 -10.22
N ASP A 358 -7.18 38.63 -10.68
CA ASP A 358 -6.80 40.02 -10.40
C ASP A 358 -7.72 41.00 -11.15
N LYS A 359 -7.56 42.31 -10.88
CA LYS A 359 -8.34 43.37 -11.55
C LYS A 359 -8.12 43.44 -13.07
N ASN A 360 -7.08 42.77 -13.57
CA ASN A 360 -6.71 42.71 -14.99
C ASN A 360 -7.14 41.39 -15.64
N GLY A 361 -7.81 40.50 -14.91
CA GLY A 361 -8.31 39.22 -15.41
C GLY A 361 -7.29 38.07 -15.40
N ASN A 362 -6.11 38.23 -14.78
CA ASN A 362 -5.14 37.14 -14.67
C ASN A 362 -5.50 36.23 -13.48
N ALA A 363 -5.51 34.92 -13.74
CA ALA A 363 -5.76 33.92 -12.72
C ALA A 363 -4.51 33.69 -11.86
N TYR A 364 -4.67 33.67 -10.53
CA TYR A 364 -3.65 33.27 -9.57
C TYR A 364 -4.20 32.27 -8.56
N MET A 365 -3.32 31.37 -8.08
CA MET A 365 -3.65 30.35 -7.10
C MET A 365 -3.42 30.91 -5.69
N ILE A 366 -4.38 30.73 -4.79
CA ILE A 366 -4.18 31.03 -3.37
C ILE A 366 -3.48 29.81 -2.76
N GLU A 367 -2.25 29.99 -2.26
CA GLU A 367 -1.67 29.03 -1.33
C GLU A 367 -2.52 29.01 -0.07
N LYS A 368 -2.80 27.80 0.42
CA LYS A 368 -3.73 27.58 1.51
C LYS A 368 -3.08 28.10 2.80
N ASP A 369 -3.32 29.38 3.13
CA ASP A 369 -3.05 29.92 4.46
C ASP A 369 -3.99 29.21 5.46
N ASP A 370 -3.36 28.40 6.32
CA ASP A 370 -3.83 27.66 7.50
C ASP A 370 -5.13 26.81 7.41
#